data_AF-A0A0N4YXA1-F1
#
_entry.id   AF-A0A0N4YXA1-F1
#
_cell.length_a   1.000
_cell.length_b   1.000
_cell.length_c   1.000
_cell.angle_alpha   90.00
_cell.angle_beta   90.00
_cell.angle_gamma   90.00
#
_symmetry.space_group_name_H-M   'P 1'
#
loop_
_entity.id
_entity.type
_entity.pdbx_description
1 polymer ?
#
loop_
_entity_poly.entity_id
_entity_poly.type
_entity_poly.pdbx_seq_one_letter_code
_entity_poly.pdbx_strand_id
1 'polypeptide(L)'
;MMEAKHSAEGMRDSLMRAVANEYSVARYTDWPNFSHIYVDGSTTYGQLWEGIHESADYLAILFEEYDGIGVQFILDLSSRSRMLGARRALSSSPLVRMLRIVEFPTVALFRRDHQQALYMQRWV
;
A
#
# COMPACT_ATOMS: atom_id res chain seq x y z
N MET A 1 0.42 -24.30 -11.04
CA MET A 1 -0.30 -24.28 -12.32
C MET A 1 -1.38 -23.22 -12.22
N MET A 2 -1.32 -22.14 -13.01
CA MET A 2 -2.39 -21.13 -13.04
C MET A 2 -3.59 -21.74 -13.76
N GLU A 3 -4.73 -21.91 -13.09
CA GLU A 3 -5.99 -22.19 -13.78
C GLU A 3 -6.36 -20.99 -14.65
N ALA A 4 -6.69 -21.25 -15.91
CA ALA A 4 -7.17 -20.21 -16.82
C ALA A 4 -8.56 -19.74 -16.38
N LYS A 5 -8.62 -18.73 -15.51
CA LYS A 5 -9.87 -18.06 -15.18
C LYS A 5 -10.33 -17.25 -16.39
N HIS A 6 -11.54 -17.50 -16.89
CA HIS A 6 -12.07 -16.89 -18.11
C HIS A 6 -12.49 -15.41 -17.99
N SER A 7 -12.19 -14.73 -16.87
CA SER A 7 -12.46 -13.30 -16.68
C SER A 7 -11.18 -12.51 -16.46
N ALA A 8 -11.16 -11.27 -16.97
CA ALA A 8 -10.04 -10.33 -16.77
C ALA A 8 -9.72 -10.12 -15.27
N GLU A 9 -10.77 -10.06 -14.45
CA GLU A 9 -10.64 -10.01 -12.99
C GLU A 9 -9.96 -11.26 -12.42
N GLY A 10 -10.37 -12.45 -12.85
CA GLY A 10 -9.75 -13.70 -12.38
C GLY A 10 -8.28 -13.83 -12.79
N MET A 11 -7.92 -13.35 -13.99
CA MET A 11 -6.53 -13.28 -14.44
C MET A 11 -5.72 -12.28 -13.61
N ARG A 12 -6.27 -11.08 -13.36
CA ARG A 12 -5.65 -10.07 -12.51
C ARG A 12 -5.38 -10.61 -11.11
N ASP A 13 -6.36 -11.24 -10.47
CA ASP A 13 -6.19 -11.80 -9.12
C ASP A 13 -5.11 -12.88 -9.08
N SER A 14 -5.06 -13.74 -10.09
CA SER A 14 -4.06 -14.79 -10.19
C SER A 14 -2.67 -14.20 -10.37
N LEU A 15 -2.54 -13.14 -11.18
CA LEU A 15 -1.29 -12.40 -11.36
C LEU A 15 -0.85 -11.70 -10.07
N MET A 16 -1.76 -11.02 -9.36
CA MET A 16 -1.44 -10.34 -8.10
C MET A 16 -0.96 -11.33 -7.04
N ARG A 17 -1.56 -12.53 -6.96
CA ARG A 17 -1.06 -13.60 -6.08
C ARG A 17 0.31 -14.09 -6.49
N ALA A 18 0.58 -14.25 -7.79
CA ALA A 18 1.89 -14.67 -8.27
C ALA A 18 2.97 -13.63 -7.89
N VAL A 19 2.68 -12.33 -8.07
CA VAL A 19 3.58 -11.24 -7.67
C VAL A 19 3.81 -11.24 -6.15
N ALA A 20 2.75 -11.37 -5.35
CA ALA A 20 2.86 -11.40 -3.90
C ALA A 20 3.69 -12.59 -3.40
N ASN A 21 3.48 -13.78 -3.99
CA ASN A 21 4.22 -14.99 -3.67
C ASN A 21 5.70 -14.85 -4.04
N GLU A 22 6.00 -14.33 -5.24
CA GLU A 22 7.37 -14.08 -5.67
C GLU A 22 8.06 -13.09 -4.73
N TYR A 23 7.40 -12.00 -4.37
CA TYR A 23 7.94 -11.00 -3.44
C TYR A 23 8.23 -11.57 -2.04
N SER A 24 7.53 -12.63 -1.62
CA SER A 24 7.80 -13.32 -0.36
C SER A 24 9.11 -14.11 -0.37
N VAL A 25 9.56 -14.53 -1.55
CA VAL A 25 10.78 -15.32 -1.77
C VAL A 25 11.96 -14.43 -2.18
N ALA A 26 11.73 -13.46 -3.07
CA ALA A 26 12.74 -12.59 -3.65
C ALA A 26 12.30 -11.11 -3.61
N ARG A 27 13.15 -10.25 -3.03
CA ARG A 27 12.93 -8.80 -2.99
C ARG A 27 13.83 -8.10 -4.00
N TYR A 28 13.35 -7.98 -5.22
CA TYR A 28 14.07 -7.28 -6.29
C TYR A 28 14.16 -5.79 -5.98
N THR A 29 15.32 -5.18 -6.28
CA THR A 29 15.61 -3.77 -5.94
C THR A 29 14.84 -2.76 -6.77
N ASP A 30 14.37 -3.17 -7.94
CA ASP A 30 13.57 -2.36 -8.88
C ASP A 30 12.06 -2.51 -8.65
N TRP A 31 11.64 -3.39 -7.73
CA TRP A 31 10.23 -3.57 -7.40
C TRP A 31 9.77 -2.59 -6.32
N PRO A 32 8.50 -2.14 -6.37
CA PRO A 32 7.90 -1.44 -5.25
C PRO A 32 7.90 -2.30 -3.99
N ASN A 33 7.95 -1.64 -2.82
CA ASN A 33 7.83 -2.33 -1.55
C ASN A 33 6.37 -2.75 -1.29
N PHE A 34 6.06 -4.04 -1.44
CA PHE A 34 4.73 -4.62 -1.21
C PHE A 34 4.48 -5.05 0.24
N SER A 35 5.42 -4.82 1.16
CA SER A 35 5.22 -5.14 2.58
C SER A 35 4.28 -4.15 3.26
N HIS A 36 3.55 -4.62 4.26
CA HIS A 36 2.81 -3.73 5.15
C HIS A 36 3.76 -2.84 5.94
N ILE A 37 3.37 -1.59 6.15
CA ILE A 37 4.06 -0.70 7.07
C ILE A 37 3.89 -1.26 8.48
N TYR A 38 5.01 -1.57 9.11
CA TYR A 38 5.08 -1.82 10.54
C TYR A 38 5.29 -0.49 11.27
N VAL A 39 4.38 -0.17 12.19
CA VAL A 39 4.47 1.03 13.03
C VAL A 39 4.44 0.57 14.49
N ASP A 40 5.40 1.05 15.26
CA ASP A 40 5.51 0.90 16.70
C ASP A 40 5.71 2.25 17.40
N GLY A 41 5.88 2.25 18.72
CA GLY A 41 6.05 3.48 19.51
C GLY A 41 7.34 4.25 19.24
N SER A 42 8.29 3.69 18.49
CA SER A 42 9.53 4.34 18.07
C SER A 42 9.50 4.84 16.62
N THR A 43 8.44 4.48 15.88
CA THR A 43 8.33 4.79 14.46
C THR A 43 8.11 6.28 14.25
N THR A 44 9.03 6.91 13.54
CA THR A 44 8.98 8.32 13.17
C THR A 44 8.18 8.54 11.90
N TYR A 45 7.65 9.75 11.72
CA TYR A 45 6.94 10.13 10.49
C TYR A 45 7.78 9.89 9.22
N GLY A 46 9.10 10.15 9.28
CA GLY A 46 9.99 9.91 8.14
C GLY A 46 10.05 8.45 7.70
N GLN A 47 9.87 7.50 8.62
CA GLN A 47 9.88 6.07 8.30
C GLN A 47 8.66 5.62 7.49
N LEU A 48 7.57 6.39 7.50
CA LEU A 48 6.42 6.14 6.61
C LEU A 48 6.79 6.34 5.12
N TRP A 49 7.82 7.14 4.85
CA TRP A 49 8.29 7.51 3.52
C TRP A 49 9.48 6.66 3.03
N GLU A 50 9.95 5.68 3.83
CA GLU A 50 11.04 4.79 3.42
C GLU A 50 10.69 4.04 2.14
N GLY A 51 11.61 4.04 1.16
CA GLY A 51 11.39 3.42 -0.15
C GLY A 51 10.45 4.20 -1.08
N ILE A 52 9.97 5.37 -0.68
CA ILE A 52 9.25 6.30 -1.56
C ILE A 52 10.26 7.27 -2.19
N HIS A 53 10.15 7.49 -3.50
CA HIS A 53 11.01 8.41 -4.24
C HIS A 53 11.02 9.80 -3.59
N GLU A 54 12.21 10.40 -3.48
CA GLU A 54 12.43 11.67 -2.76
C GLU A 54 11.61 12.84 -3.33
N SER A 55 11.35 12.84 -4.63
CA SER A 55 10.53 13.87 -5.30
C SER A 55 9.02 13.73 -5.09
N ALA A 56 8.54 12.64 -4.48
CA ALA A 56 7.11 12.42 -4.32
C ALA A 56 6.56 13.31 -3.19
N ASP A 57 5.71 14.26 -3.55
CA ASP A 57 5.07 15.18 -2.59
C ASP A 57 3.99 14.50 -1.75
N TYR A 58 3.46 13.38 -2.24
CA TYR A 58 2.33 12.67 -1.64
C TYR A 58 2.65 11.21 -1.32
N LEU A 59 1.98 10.70 -0.29
CA LEU A 59 1.99 9.29 0.11
C LEU A 59 0.54 8.84 0.29
N ALA A 60 0.13 7.82 -0.46
CA ALA A 60 -1.12 7.14 -0.21
C ALA A 60 -0.85 5.83 0.54
N ILE A 61 -1.53 5.65 1.67
CA ILE A 61 -1.51 4.42 2.46
C ILE A 61 -2.87 3.76 2.34
N LEU A 62 -2.90 2.55 1.79
CA LEU A 62 -4.08 1.68 1.82
C LEU A 62 -4.10 0.94 3.16
N PHE A 63 -5.22 1.04 3.86
CA PHE A 63 -5.54 0.25 5.04
C PHE A 63 -6.50 -0.86 4.65
N GLU A 64 -6.15 -2.10 4.98
CA GLU A 64 -6.92 -3.30 4.66
C GLU A 64 -6.97 -4.26 5.85
N GLU A 65 -8.02 -5.07 5.93
CA GLU A 65 -8.21 -6.00 7.06
C GLU A 65 -7.37 -7.27 6.92
N TYR A 66 -7.27 -7.79 5.70
CA TYR A 66 -6.48 -8.95 5.32
C TYR A 66 -5.71 -8.63 4.03
N ASP A 67 -4.79 -9.51 3.65
CA ASP A 67 -4.14 -9.42 2.34
C ASP A 67 -5.19 -9.43 1.21
N GLY A 68 -5.39 -8.28 0.58
CA GLY A 68 -6.37 -8.09 -0.48
C GLY A 68 -5.77 -7.31 -1.65
N ILE A 69 -6.27 -6.09 -1.86
CA ILE A 69 -5.97 -5.27 -3.04
C ILE A 69 -4.67 -4.47 -2.92
N GLY A 70 -3.93 -4.56 -1.80
CA GLY A 70 -2.76 -3.70 -1.56
C GLY A 70 -1.62 -3.86 -2.56
N VAL A 71 -1.37 -5.07 -3.07
CA VAL A 71 -0.35 -5.27 -4.13
C VAL A 71 -0.77 -4.59 -5.43
N GLN A 72 -2.03 -4.77 -5.82
CA GLN A 72 -2.59 -4.12 -7.01
C GLN A 72 -2.55 -2.60 -6.87
N PHE A 73 -2.96 -2.07 -5.72
CA PHE A 73 -2.95 -0.64 -5.42
C PHE A 73 -1.55 -0.02 -5.60
N ILE A 74 -0.51 -0.68 -5.10
CA ILE A 74 0.88 -0.21 -5.23
C ILE A 74 1.34 -0.26 -6.69
N LEU A 75 1.00 -1.34 -7.42
CA LEU A 75 1.35 -1.49 -8.83
C LEU A 75 0.68 -0.45 -9.71
N ASP A 76 -0.62 -0.19 -9.50
CA ASP A 76 -1.38 0.81 -10.25
C ASP A 76 -0.77 2.22 -10.12
N LEU A 77 -0.16 2.52 -8.97
CA LEU A 77 0.50 3.80 -8.68
C LEU A 77 1.99 3.85 -9.04
N SER A 78 2.61 2.71 -9.36
CA SER A 78 4.06 2.61 -9.62
C SER A 78 4.55 3.53 -10.75
N SER A 79 3.74 3.71 -11.79
CA SER A 79 4.02 4.60 -12.93
C SER A 79 4.12 6.08 -12.55
N ARG A 80 3.58 6.47 -11.39
CA ARG A 80 3.57 7.84 -10.85
C ARG A 80 4.39 7.96 -9.56
N SER A 81 5.28 7.01 -9.29
CA SER A 81 6.09 6.94 -8.07
C SER A 81 6.92 8.20 -7.75
N ARG A 82 7.22 9.03 -8.75
CA ARG A 82 7.90 10.33 -8.57
C ARG A 82 7.00 11.44 -8.04
N MET A 83 5.68 11.27 -8.10
CA MET A 83 4.68 12.24 -7.60
C MET A 83 3.94 11.71 -6.37
N LEU A 84 3.61 10.40 -6.38
CA LEU A 84 2.80 9.75 -5.35
C LEU A 84 3.43 8.41 -4.96
N GLY A 85 3.87 8.31 -3.71
CA GLY A 85 4.21 7.05 -3.08
C GLY A 85 2.98 6.24 -2.73
N ALA A 86 3.09 4.91 -2.79
CA ALA A 86 2.03 4.00 -2.41
C ALA A 86 2.54 2.99 -1.38
N ARG A 87 1.79 2.79 -0.30
CA ARG A 87 2.07 1.81 0.75
C ARG A 87 0.78 1.14 1.19
N ARG A 88 0.91 0.05 1.94
CA ARG A 88 -0.20 -0.66 2.56
C ARG A 88 0.03 -0.88 4.05
N ALA A 89 -1.03 -0.95 4.83
CA ALA A 89 -1.01 -1.19 6.27
C ALA A 89 -2.19 -2.10 6.65
N LEU A 90 -1.97 -2.97 7.64
CA LEU A 90 -3.04 -3.82 8.17
C LEU A 90 -3.96 -3.04 9.12
N SER A 91 -5.17 -3.53 9.29
CA SER A 91 -6.15 -3.05 10.27
C SER A 91 -5.64 -3.04 11.72
N SER A 92 -4.63 -3.85 12.01
CA SER A 92 -3.94 -3.90 13.32
C SER A 92 -2.94 -2.76 13.54
N SER A 93 -2.61 -1.98 12.50
CA SER A 93 -1.64 -0.89 12.58
C SER A 93 -2.08 0.19 13.58
N PRO A 94 -1.18 0.72 14.43
CA PRO A 94 -1.46 1.88 15.28
C PRO A 94 -2.01 3.11 14.53
N LEU A 95 -1.65 3.24 13.24
CA LEU A 95 -2.15 4.30 12.36
C LEU A 95 -3.68 4.28 12.21
N VAL A 96 -4.32 3.10 12.29
CA VAL A 96 -5.78 2.97 12.21
C VAL A 96 -6.45 3.71 13.35
N ARG A 97 -5.95 3.56 14.59
CA ARG A 97 -6.48 4.27 15.76
C ARG A 97 -6.20 5.76 15.67
N MET A 98 -4.99 6.14 15.25
CA MET A 98 -4.58 7.54 15.11
C MET A 98 -5.47 8.30 14.11
N LEU A 99 -5.79 7.66 12.98
CA LEU A 99 -6.61 8.23 11.91
C LEU A 99 -8.11 7.98 12.09
N ARG A 100 -8.50 7.27 13.15
CA ARG A 100 -9.90 6.89 13.45
C ARG A 100 -10.57 6.15 12.29
N ILE A 101 -9.83 5.25 11.65
CA ILE A 101 -10.36 4.38 10.58
C ILE A 101 -11.24 3.30 11.22
N VAL A 102 -12.47 3.17 10.71
CA VAL A 102 -13.47 2.20 11.20
C VAL A 102 -13.97 1.24 10.13
N GLU A 103 -13.60 1.48 8.86
CA GLU A 103 -14.03 0.73 7.69
C GLU A 103 -12.81 0.38 6.83
N PHE A 104 -12.85 -0.78 6.20
CA PHE A 104 -11.79 -1.27 5.32
C PHE A 104 -12.39 -1.78 4.00
N PRO A 105 -11.71 -1.57 2.86
CA PRO A 105 -10.45 -0.84 2.73
C PRO A 105 -10.65 0.69 2.79
N THR A 106 -9.66 1.40 3.33
CA THR A 106 -9.62 2.87 3.37
C THR A 106 -8.28 3.35 2.84
N VAL A 107 -8.26 4.41 2.03
CA VAL A 107 -7.02 5.07 1.59
C VAL A 107 -6.87 6.38 2.34
N ALA A 108 -5.72 6.61 2.98
CA ALA A 108 -5.35 7.92 3.51
C ALA A 108 -4.20 8.52 2.70
N LEU A 109 -4.34 9.79 2.33
CA LEU A 109 -3.34 10.56 1.59
C LEU A 109 -2.62 11.52 2.52
N PHE A 110 -1.30 11.52 2.49
CA PHE A 110 -0.41 12.39 3.25
C PHE A 110 0.39 13.26 2.30
N ARG A 111 0.82 14.42 2.78
CA ARG A 111 1.81 15.28 2.09
C ARG A 111 3.11 15.26 2.86
N ARG A 112 4.24 15.23 2.16
CA ARG A 112 5.59 14.98 2.71
C ARG A 112 5.98 15.89 3.90
N ASP A 113 5.49 17.12 3.93
CA ASP A 113 5.80 18.06 5.00
C ASP A 113 4.69 18.18 6.06
N HIS A 114 3.64 17.34 5.98
CA HIS A 114 2.47 17.43 6.83
C HIS A 114 2.19 16.07 7.50
N GLN A 115 2.20 16.06 8.83
CA GLN A 115 1.94 14.83 9.61
C GLN A 115 0.48 14.37 9.58
N GLN A 116 -0.44 15.24 9.18
CA GLN A 116 -1.86 14.92 9.09
C GLN A 116 -2.23 14.43 7.70
N ALA A 117 -3.19 13.49 7.63
CA ALA A 117 -3.76 13.08 6.37
C ALA A 117 -4.52 14.25 5.72
N LEU A 118 -4.21 14.54 4.46
CA LEU A 118 -4.91 15.55 3.66
C LEU A 118 -6.29 15.08 3.22
N TYR A 119 -6.45 13.78 3.00
CA TYR A 119 -7.67 13.19 2.47
C TYR A 119 -7.79 11.74 2.92
N MET A 120 -9.02 11.30 3.19
CA MET A 120 -9.34 9.92 3.48
C MET A 120 -10.55 9.51 2.66
N GLN A 121 -10.38 8.47 1.83
CA GLN A 121 -11.46 7.89 1.04
C GLN A 121 -11.79 6.50 1.54
N ARG A 122 -13.08 6.30 1.82
CA ARG A 122 -13.67 4.99 2.07
C ARG A 122 -14.09 4.41 0.74
N TRP A 123 -13.84 3.12 0.55
CA TRP A 123 -14.46 2.40 -0.56
C TRP A 123 -15.85 1.95 -0.12
N VAL A 124 -16.89 2.44 -0.82
CA VAL A 124 -18.29 2.03 -0.67
C VAL A 124 -18.63 1.08 -1.80
#